data_AF-A0A090XEF7-F1
#
_entry.id   AF-A0A090XEF7-F1
#
_cell.length_a   1.000
_cell.length_b   1.000
_cell.length_c   1.000
_cell.angle_alpha   90.00
_cell.angle_beta   90.00
_cell.angle_gamma   90.00
#
_symmetry.space_group_name_H-M   'P 1'
#
loop_
_entity.id
_entity.type
_entity.pdbx_description
1 polymer ?
#
loop_
_entity_poly.entity_id
_entity_poly.type
_entity_poly.pdbx_seq_one_letter_code
_entity_poly.pdbx_strand_id
1 'polypeptide(L)'
;RLREGFRKLHNAVSKDAEDFVTNPVNAFLLVKMLTADWKVASALMSSAAGRQMVENITQAGRFRFPDEEDLTGAAVALLRLQDTYRLDTASLARGQIQGVKPSPELSAGDCFELGRQSYNNEDHYHTVLWMQEALDRVDEEVTKTADRVEILEYLAFSTFQQGNTRHALKLTNDLLAAVPDHPRAPGNKRYYEDAISKTELHKRGDDGDVPMDEAAVGKKHHGPDADSERGIYERLCRGEKFPPLYKDKDLTCQYRTNGSPFLLLQPAKEEVMFPKPRIVIYHDVMSKHEMDVVKASGTTKAEKGDSAKLQVGGAGGGKLQDQQKCLAQKRGARNCSPCDPKNRTHHRAFGRHRRGIASR
;
A
#
# COMPACT_ATOMS: atom_id res chain seq x y z
N ARG A 1 -18.55 16.93 20.21
CA ARG A 1 -18.11 16.39 18.91
C ARG A 1 -17.11 15.24 19.05
N LEU A 2 -15.89 15.46 19.53
CA LEU A 2 -14.90 14.38 19.77
C LEU A 2 -15.54 13.21 20.53
N ARG A 3 -16.20 13.48 21.67
CA ARG A 3 -16.96 12.48 22.45
C ARG A 3 -17.96 11.64 21.62
N GLU A 4 -18.66 12.23 20.67
CA GLU A 4 -19.62 11.51 19.83
C GLU A 4 -18.94 10.68 18.74
N GLY A 5 -17.86 11.20 18.14
CA GLY A 5 -17.00 10.45 17.23
C GLY A 5 -16.40 9.22 17.91
N PHE A 6 -15.78 9.42 19.08
CA PHE A 6 -15.26 8.35 19.94
C PHE A 6 -16.34 7.32 20.28
N ARG A 7 -17.54 7.75 20.67
CA ARG A 7 -18.65 6.83 20.99
C ARG A 7 -19.10 6.01 19.78
N LYS A 8 -19.24 6.64 18.61
CA LYS A 8 -19.64 5.94 17.37
C LYS A 8 -18.61 4.90 16.98
N LEU A 9 -17.34 5.28 16.98
CA LEU A 9 -16.25 4.39 16.56
C LEU A 9 -16.03 3.26 17.56
N HIS A 10 -16.08 3.56 18.87
CA HIS A 10 -16.05 2.55 19.93
C HIS A 10 -17.19 1.53 19.76
N ASN A 11 -18.43 1.99 19.56
CA ASN A 11 -19.57 1.09 19.35
C ASN A 11 -19.44 0.24 18.08
N ALA A 12 -18.77 0.74 17.04
CA ALA A 12 -18.51 -0.02 15.82
C ALA A 12 -17.46 -1.11 16.06
N VAL A 13 -16.33 -0.75 16.69
CA VAL A 13 -15.24 -1.67 17.02
C VAL A 13 -15.68 -2.74 18.04
N SER A 14 -16.46 -2.37 19.05
CA SER A 14 -16.92 -3.31 20.09
C SER A 14 -17.92 -4.36 19.59
N LYS A 15 -18.56 -4.16 18.43
CA LYS A 15 -19.46 -5.14 17.83
C LYS A 15 -18.72 -6.22 17.07
N ASP A 16 -17.75 -5.84 16.25
CA ASP A 16 -16.97 -6.76 15.43
C ASP A 16 -15.61 -6.12 15.06
N ALA A 17 -14.62 -6.32 15.94
CA ALA A 17 -13.33 -5.65 15.82
C ALA A 17 -12.53 -6.14 14.62
N GLU A 18 -12.53 -7.45 14.34
CA GLU A 18 -11.78 -8.04 13.24
C GLU A 18 -12.32 -7.58 11.89
N ASP A 19 -13.65 -7.62 11.70
CA ASP A 19 -14.28 -7.16 10.45
C ASP A 19 -14.11 -5.66 10.25
N PHE A 20 -14.19 -4.85 11.31
CA PHE A 20 -14.04 -3.40 11.22
C PHE A 20 -12.68 -2.99 10.65
N VAL A 21 -11.58 -3.61 11.13
CA VAL A 21 -10.22 -3.26 10.70
C VAL A 21 -9.83 -3.85 9.35
N THR A 22 -10.64 -4.74 8.76
CA THR A 22 -10.40 -5.23 7.38
C THR A 22 -10.56 -4.12 6.35
N ASN A 23 -11.39 -3.11 6.64
CA ASN A 23 -11.51 -1.93 5.78
C ASN A 23 -10.36 -0.96 6.13
N PRO A 24 -9.52 -0.60 5.15
CA PRO A 24 -8.35 0.25 5.40
C PRO A 24 -8.70 1.68 5.83
N VAL A 25 -9.86 2.20 5.42
CA VAL A 25 -10.36 3.52 5.87
C VAL A 25 -10.73 3.46 7.35
N ASN A 26 -11.41 2.39 7.79
CA ASN A 26 -11.73 2.18 9.20
C ASN A 26 -10.47 2.04 10.06
N ALA A 27 -9.46 1.29 9.57
CA ALA A 27 -8.19 1.12 10.25
C ALA A 27 -7.48 2.47 10.43
N PHE A 28 -7.39 3.28 9.35
CA PHE A 28 -6.82 4.61 9.42
C PHE A 28 -7.57 5.51 10.42
N LEU A 29 -8.90 5.57 10.34
CA LEU A 29 -9.73 6.37 11.25
C LEU A 29 -9.50 5.99 12.72
N LEU A 30 -9.40 4.69 13.01
CA LEU A 30 -9.12 4.21 14.37
C LEU A 30 -7.76 4.69 14.87
N VAL A 31 -6.71 4.56 14.06
CA VAL A 31 -5.35 4.99 14.43
C VAL A 31 -5.30 6.50 14.63
N LYS A 32 -5.85 7.28 13.68
CA LYS A 32 -5.93 8.75 13.78
C LYS A 32 -6.64 9.19 15.06
N MET A 33 -7.77 8.55 15.37
CA MET A 33 -8.57 8.92 16.54
C MET A 33 -7.80 8.70 17.85
N LEU A 34 -7.03 7.62 17.94
CA LEU A 34 -6.25 7.29 19.15
C LEU A 34 -4.93 8.09 19.27
N THR A 35 -4.50 8.75 18.21
CA THR A 35 -3.24 9.50 18.13
C THR A 35 -3.48 11.01 18.11
N ALA A 36 -3.89 11.55 16.96
CA ALA A 36 -4.07 12.97 16.71
C ALA A 36 -5.26 13.53 17.49
N ASP A 37 -6.43 12.89 17.40
CA ASP A 37 -7.64 13.41 18.05
C ASP A 37 -7.58 13.27 19.58
N TRP A 38 -6.90 12.23 20.08
CA TRP A 38 -6.69 12.02 21.50
C TRP A 38 -5.86 13.14 22.14
N LYS A 39 -4.84 13.67 21.46
CA LYS A 39 -4.04 14.80 21.97
C LYS A 39 -4.91 16.04 22.19
N VAL A 40 -5.78 16.34 21.23
CA VAL A 40 -6.74 17.46 21.33
C VAL A 40 -7.72 17.21 22.48
N ALA A 41 -8.26 15.99 22.59
CA ALA A 41 -9.18 15.62 23.66
C ALA A 41 -8.53 15.71 25.06
N SER A 42 -7.30 15.21 25.22
CA SER A 42 -6.55 15.23 26.48
C SER A 42 -6.23 16.66 26.93
N ALA A 43 -5.82 17.53 26.00
CA ALA A 43 -5.61 18.95 26.29
C ALA A 43 -6.89 19.62 26.81
N LEU A 44 -8.04 19.35 26.18
CA LEU A 44 -9.35 19.84 26.63
C LEU A 44 -9.80 19.22 27.96
N MET A 45 -9.42 17.97 28.23
CA MET A 45 -9.75 17.23 29.45
C MET A 45 -8.82 17.55 30.64
N SER A 46 -7.87 18.48 30.51
CA SER A 46 -6.96 18.88 31.59
C SER A 46 -7.63 19.65 32.76
N SER A 47 -8.97 19.68 32.82
CA SER A 47 -9.74 20.11 33.99
C SER A 47 -9.65 19.08 35.13
N ALA A 48 -9.92 19.49 36.38
CA ALA A 48 -9.76 18.63 37.56
C ALA A 48 -10.56 17.30 37.49
N ALA A 49 -11.74 17.31 36.84
CA ALA A 49 -12.56 16.12 36.63
C ALA A 49 -12.04 15.21 35.48
N GLY A 50 -11.37 15.79 34.47
CA GLY A 50 -10.83 15.03 33.34
C GLY A 50 -9.46 14.41 33.63
N ARG A 51 -8.65 15.00 34.53
CA ARG A 51 -7.37 14.42 34.98
C ARG A 51 -7.53 13.01 35.55
N GLN A 52 -8.52 12.78 36.42
CA GLN A 52 -8.80 11.44 36.97
C GLN A 52 -9.21 10.43 35.89
N MET A 53 -9.93 10.87 34.87
CA MET A 53 -10.32 10.00 33.76
C MET A 53 -9.12 9.66 32.85
N VAL A 54 -8.27 10.65 32.54
CA VAL A 54 -7.03 10.45 31.78
C VAL A 54 -6.07 9.55 32.56
N GLU A 55 -5.92 9.75 33.88
CA GLU A 55 -5.14 8.89 34.76
C GLU A 55 -5.69 7.46 34.80
N ASN A 56 -7.00 7.25 34.93
CA ASN A 56 -7.58 5.90 34.89
C ASN A 56 -7.36 5.19 33.54
N ILE A 57 -7.44 5.91 32.41
CA ILE A 57 -7.24 5.34 31.08
C ILE A 57 -5.76 5.00 30.84
N THR A 58 -4.85 5.87 31.29
CA THR A 58 -3.39 5.68 31.16
C THR A 58 -2.85 4.64 32.16
N GLN A 59 -3.37 4.60 33.39
CA GLN A 59 -3.00 3.63 34.44
C GLN A 59 -3.57 2.23 34.19
N ALA A 60 -4.58 2.08 33.32
CA ALA A 60 -5.10 0.77 32.93
C ALA A 60 -4.05 -0.15 32.28
N GLY A 61 -2.84 0.35 31.96
CA GLY A 61 -1.56 -0.38 31.95
C GLY A 61 -1.42 -1.58 31.00
N ARG A 62 -2.46 -1.93 30.25
CA ARG A 62 -2.54 -3.16 29.47
C ARG A 62 -2.57 -2.92 27.96
N PHE A 63 -2.64 -1.65 27.53
CA PHE A 63 -2.74 -1.27 26.13
C PHE A 63 -1.77 -0.12 25.81
N ARG A 64 -0.88 -0.35 24.85
CA ARG A 64 -0.09 0.71 24.21
C ARG A 64 -1.00 1.43 23.22
N PHE A 65 -1.22 2.72 23.43
CA PHE A 65 -1.91 3.54 22.43
C PHE A 65 -1.00 3.73 21.21
N PRO A 66 -1.56 3.79 20.00
CA PRO A 66 -0.77 4.11 18.82
C PRO A 66 -0.11 5.48 18.97
N ASP A 67 1.02 5.67 18.30
CA ASP A 67 1.77 6.93 18.28
C ASP A 67 1.80 7.56 16.87
N GLU A 68 2.58 8.62 16.68
CA GLU A 68 2.67 9.32 15.39
C GLU A 68 3.28 8.44 14.28
N GLU A 69 4.14 7.49 14.64
CA GLU A 69 4.71 6.54 13.67
C GLU A 69 3.62 5.59 13.17
N ASP A 70 2.75 5.12 14.07
CA ASP A 70 1.58 4.31 13.70
C ASP A 70 0.62 5.08 12.79
N LEU A 71 0.35 6.35 13.06
CA LEU A 71 -0.49 7.20 12.21
C LEU A 71 0.11 7.38 10.81
N THR A 72 1.40 7.68 10.75
CA THR A 72 2.14 7.82 9.49
C THR A 72 2.11 6.50 8.71
N GLY A 73 2.36 5.37 9.39
CA GLY A 73 2.33 4.04 8.79
C GLY A 73 0.95 3.66 8.26
N ALA A 74 -0.12 3.98 8.99
CA ALA A 74 -1.50 3.74 8.56
C ALA A 74 -1.86 4.60 7.33
N ALA A 75 -1.45 5.87 7.31
CA ALA A 75 -1.63 6.75 6.16
C ALA A 75 -0.88 6.18 4.93
N VAL A 76 0.41 5.87 5.06
CA VAL A 76 1.22 5.29 3.98
C VAL A 76 0.62 3.97 3.45
N ALA A 77 0.10 3.11 4.33
CA ALA A 77 -0.56 1.88 3.94
C ALA A 77 -1.83 2.13 3.12
N LEU A 78 -2.65 3.11 3.53
CA LEU A 78 -3.86 3.50 2.80
C LEU A 78 -3.52 4.07 1.42
N LEU A 79 -2.52 4.95 1.33
CA LEU A 79 -2.04 5.53 0.06
C LEU A 79 -1.44 4.47 -0.86
N ARG A 80 -0.71 3.50 -0.31
CA ARG A 80 -0.20 2.38 -1.10
C ARG A 80 -1.33 1.55 -1.71
N LEU A 81 -2.41 1.32 -0.98
CA LEU A 81 -3.60 0.65 -1.53
C LEU A 81 -4.27 1.50 -2.61
N GLN A 82 -4.35 2.81 -2.39
CA GLN A 82 -4.87 3.76 -3.36
C GLN A 82 -4.12 3.65 -4.70
N ASP A 83 -2.78 3.68 -4.67
CA ASP A 83 -1.93 3.50 -5.85
C ASP A 83 -2.09 2.10 -6.48
N THR A 84 -1.95 1.06 -5.65
CA THR A 84 -1.93 -0.34 -6.11
C THR A 84 -3.22 -0.70 -6.83
N TYR A 85 -4.36 -0.25 -6.31
CA TYR A 85 -5.67 -0.54 -6.89
C TYR A 85 -6.25 0.59 -7.74
N ARG A 86 -5.51 1.69 -7.92
CA ARG A 86 -5.95 2.89 -8.65
C ARG A 86 -7.30 3.40 -8.15
N LEU A 87 -7.42 3.51 -6.83
CA LEU A 87 -8.64 3.95 -6.18
C LEU A 87 -8.80 5.47 -6.33
N ASP A 88 -10.01 5.86 -6.72
CA ASP A 88 -10.42 7.26 -6.77
C ASP A 88 -10.46 7.87 -5.37
N THR A 89 -9.91 9.08 -5.21
CA THR A 89 -9.82 9.78 -3.90
C THR A 89 -11.20 9.98 -3.30
N ALA A 90 -12.15 10.45 -4.10
CA ALA A 90 -13.47 10.80 -3.64
C ALA A 90 -14.26 9.57 -3.21
N SER A 91 -14.13 8.47 -3.96
CA SER A 91 -14.73 7.18 -3.64
C SER A 91 -14.14 6.58 -2.36
N LEU A 92 -12.81 6.66 -2.21
CA LEU A 92 -12.12 6.22 -1.01
C LEU A 92 -12.52 7.05 0.21
N ALA A 93 -12.63 8.37 0.05
CA ALA A 93 -13.10 9.28 1.08
C ALA A 93 -14.56 9.02 1.49
N ARG A 94 -15.44 8.65 0.54
CA ARG A 94 -16.81 8.17 0.83
C ARG A 94 -16.86 6.79 1.49
N GLY A 95 -15.72 6.14 1.71
CA GLY A 95 -15.65 4.81 2.29
C GLY A 95 -16.11 3.69 1.36
N GLN A 96 -16.09 3.94 0.05
CA GLN A 96 -16.57 3.03 -0.99
C GLN A 96 -15.40 2.30 -1.63
N ILE A 97 -15.12 1.09 -1.13
CA ILE A 97 -14.10 0.19 -1.68
C ILE A 97 -14.78 -1.06 -2.22
N GLN A 98 -14.47 -1.43 -3.46
CA GLN A 98 -15.07 -2.61 -4.09
C GLN A 98 -14.75 -3.89 -3.30
N GLY A 99 -15.79 -4.68 -3.00
CA GLY A 99 -15.64 -5.97 -2.33
C GLY A 99 -15.48 -5.93 -0.80
N VAL A 100 -15.57 -4.75 -0.18
CA VAL A 100 -15.51 -4.58 1.28
C VAL A 100 -16.79 -3.88 1.76
N LYS A 101 -17.17 -4.11 3.02
CA LYS A 101 -18.27 -3.37 3.65
C LYS A 101 -17.95 -1.87 3.66
N PRO A 102 -18.93 -1.00 3.35
CA PRO A 102 -18.73 0.45 3.39
C PRO A 102 -18.20 0.89 4.76
N SER A 103 -17.19 1.76 4.76
CA SER A 103 -16.75 2.46 5.97
C SER A 103 -17.55 3.75 6.15
N PRO A 104 -17.49 4.38 7.33
CA PRO A 104 -17.85 5.78 7.47
C PRO A 104 -17.09 6.65 6.46
N GLU A 105 -17.73 7.73 6.04
CA GLU A 105 -17.12 8.75 5.21
C GLU A 105 -16.08 9.54 5.99
N LEU A 106 -14.98 9.86 5.32
CA LEU A 106 -13.93 10.74 5.80
C LEU A 106 -14.41 12.19 5.83
N SER A 107 -14.18 12.88 6.93
CA SER A 107 -14.40 14.32 7.04
C SER A 107 -13.33 15.11 6.28
N ALA A 108 -13.55 16.42 6.10
CA ALA A 108 -12.54 17.32 5.53
C ALA A 108 -11.24 17.30 6.36
N GLY A 109 -11.33 17.16 7.68
CA GLY A 109 -10.21 17.04 8.60
C GLY A 109 -9.50 15.68 8.53
N ASP A 110 -10.20 14.61 8.13
CA ASP A 110 -9.55 13.32 7.84
C ASP A 110 -8.76 13.38 6.54
N CYS A 111 -9.35 13.98 5.50
CA CYS A 111 -8.69 14.22 4.21
C CYS A 111 -7.47 15.16 4.38
N PHE A 112 -7.62 16.22 5.17
CA PHE A 112 -6.52 17.12 5.51
C PHE A 112 -5.38 16.40 6.23
N GLU A 113 -5.69 15.53 7.20
CA GLU A 113 -4.66 14.75 7.90
C GLU A 113 -3.91 13.82 6.93
N LEU A 114 -4.61 13.13 6.02
CA LEU A 114 -3.98 12.30 4.98
C LEU A 114 -3.06 13.14 4.07
N GLY A 115 -3.53 14.31 3.63
CA GLY A 115 -2.74 15.24 2.85
C GLY A 115 -1.50 15.73 3.62
N ARG A 116 -1.63 15.99 4.93
CA ARG A 116 -0.53 16.45 5.79
C ARG A 116 0.52 15.37 6.01
N GLN A 117 0.10 14.14 6.26
CA GLN A 117 1.01 12.99 6.36
C GLN A 117 1.76 12.75 5.05
N SER A 118 1.06 12.88 3.91
CA SER A 118 1.67 12.80 2.58
C SER A 118 2.71 13.91 2.36
N TYR A 119 2.38 15.14 2.76
CA TYR A 119 3.27 16.29 2.65
C TYR A 119 4.55 16.10 3.45
N ASN A 120 4.42 15.63 4.69
CA ASN A 120 5.55 15.37 5.58
C ASN A 120 6.47 14.27 5.03
N ASN A 121 5.94 13.36 4.21
CA ASN A 121 6.68 12.32 3.51
C ASN A 121 7.15 12.74 2.10
N GLU A 122 7.12 14.03 1.78
CA GLU A 122 7.50 14.62 0.48
C GLU A 122 6.68 14.09 -0.72
N ASP A 123 5.55 13.44 -0.45
CA ASP A 123 4.62 12.94 -1.47
C ASP A 123 3.66 14.06 -1.86
N HIS A 124 4.15 14.96 -2.70
CA HIS A 124 3.36 16.10 -3.17
C HIS A 124 2.19 15.69 -4.07
N TYR A 125 2.21 14.51 -4.67
CA TYR A 125 1.11 13.99 -5.48
C TYR A 125 -0.09 13.62 -4.63
N HIS A 126 0.11 12.76 -3.64
CA HIS A 126 -0.97 12.43 -2.70
C HIS A 126 -1.37 13.63 -1.86
N THR A 127 -0.45 14.54 -1.55
CA THR A 127 -0.80 15.80 -0.88
C THR A 127 -1.82 16.59 -1.69
N VAL A 128 -1.58 16.82 -2.99
CA VAL A 128 -2.52 17.59 -3.83
C VAL A 128 -3.86 16.88 -3.93
N LEU A 129 -3.86 15.56 -4.15
CA LEU A 129 -5.09 14.76 -4.22
C LEU A 129 -5.96 14.90 -2.97
N TRP A 130 -5.37 14.68 -1.80
CA TRP A 130 -6.11 14.70 -0.53
C TRP A 130 -6.43 16.11 -0.02
N MET A 131 -5.59 17.11 -0.32
CA MET A 131 -5.89 18.50 -0.01
C MET A 131 -7.00 19.06 -0.91
N GLN A 132 -7.06 18.65 -2.18
CA GLN A 132 -8.17 18.98 -3.07
C GLN A 132 -9.48 18.39 -2.53
N GLU A 133 -9.47 17.10 -2.17
CA GLU A 133 -10.63 16.43 -1.57
C GLU A 133 -11.07 17.07 -0.25
N ALA A 134 -10.12 17.51 0.58
CA ALA A 134 -10.39 18.24 1.81
C ALA A 134 -11.04 19.61 1.53
N LEU A 135 -10.56 20.32 0.50
CA LEU A 135 -11.10 21.62 0.10
C LEU A 135 -12.53 21.50 -0.44
N ASP A 136 -12.82 20.47 -1.24
CA ASP A 136 -14.16 20.24 -1.77
C ASP A 136 -15.15 19.93 -0.62
N ARG A 137 -14.72 19.15 0.38
CA ARG A 137 -15.55 18.82 1.54
C ARG A 137 -15.73 19.97 2.54
N VAL A 138 -14.72 20.80 2.77
CA VAL A 138 -14.79 21.83 3.83
C VAL A 138 -15.87 22.88 3.56
N ASP A 139 -16.19 23.11 2.29
CA ASP A 139 -17.24 24.04 1.86
C ASP A 139 -18.64 23.43 2.01
N GLU A 140 -18.77 22.09 1.92
CA GLU A 140 -20.04 21.36 2.10
C GLU A 140 -20.32 21.00 3.57
N GLU A 141 -19.27 20.90 4.41
CA GLU A 141 -19.41 20.56 5.81
C GLU A 141 -20.12 21.64 6.61
N VAL A 142 -21.28 21.30 7.19
CA VAL A 142 -22.00 22.16 8.15
C VAL A 142 -21.10 22.53 9.34
N THR A 143 -20.24 21.61 9.76
CA THR A 143 -19.32 21.80 10.87
C THR A 143 -17.89 21.55 10.41
N LYS A 144 -17.22 22.63 10.01
CA LYS A 144 -15.85 22.60 9.48
C LYS A 144 -14.91 21.81 10.40
N THR A 145 -14.28 20.78 9.84
CA THR A 145 -13.28 19.93 10.53
C THR A 145 -11.85 20.28 10.21
N ALA A 146 -11.63 21.09 9.18
CA ALA A 146 -10.34 21.60 8.75
C ALA A 146 -10.42 23.11 8.51
N ASP A 147 -9.29 23.80 8.60
CA ASP A 147 -9.20 25.19 8.20
C ASP A 147 -8.91 25.32 6.70
N ARG A 148 -9.73 26.13 6.03
CA ARG A 148 -9.61 26.34 4.58
C ARG A 148 -8.30 27.02 4.22
N VAL A 149 -7.80 27.91 5.08
CA VAL A 149 -6.54 28.64 4.84
C VAL A 149 -5.38 27.66 4.90
N GLU A 150 -5.30 26.82 5.94
CA GLU A 150 -4.28 25.77 6.04
C GLU A 150 -4.30 24.80 4.84
N ILE A 151 -5.49 24.34 4.41
CA ILE A 151 -5.62 23.48 3.22
C ILE A 151 -5.00 24.16 1.98
N LEU A 152 -5.33 25.43 1.74
CA LEU A 152 -4.82 26.18 0.59
C LEU A 152 -3.30 26.36 0.64
N GLU A 153 -2.70 26.51 1.82
CA GLU A 153 -1.25 26.62 1.97
C GLU A 153 -0.53 25.35 1.50
N TYR A 154 -0.94 24.19 2.03
CA TYR A 154 -0.36 22.90 1.67
C TYR A 154 -0.60 22.58 0.18
N LEU A 155 -1.81 22.86 -0.31
CA LEU A 155 -2.19 22.63 -1.69
C LEU A 155 -1.39 23.52 -2.66
N ALA A 156 -1.24 24.81 -2.37
CA ALA A 156 -0.50 25.74 -3.23
C ALA A 156 0.98 25.33 -3.35
N PHE A 157 1.64 25.04 -2.23
CA PHE A 157 3.04 24.63 -2.25
C PHE A 157 3.24 23.29 -2.98
N SER A 158 2.41 22.29 -2.69
CA SER A 158 2.55 20.97 -3.31
C SER A 158 2.22 21.00 -4.81
N THR A 159 1.27 21.86 -5.22
CA THR A 159 0.96 22.11 -6.64
C THR A 159 2.14 22.75 -7.37
N PHE A 160 2.86 23.66 -6.70
CA PHE A 160 4.10 24.22 -7.23
C PHE A 160 5.19 23.14 -7.36
N GLN A 161 5.38 22.29 -6.35
CA GLN A 161 6.36 21.19 -6.37
C GLN A 161 6.09 20.16 -7.49
N GLN A 162 4.83 19.98 -7.88
CA GLN A 162 4.46 19.17 -9.06
C GLN A 162 4.72 19.86 -10.41
N GLY A 163 5.17 21.12 -10.41
CA GLY A 163 5.47 21.90 -11.62
C GLY A 163 4.28 22.67 -12.19
N ASN A 164 3.12 22.68 -11.52
CA ASN A 164 1.97 23.46 -11.97
C ASN A 164 1.97 24.86 -11.32
N THR A 165 2.97 25.68 -11.69
CA THR A 165 3.20 27.01 -11.09
C THR A 165 2.02 27.96 -11.27
N ARG A 166 1.32 27.90 -12.40
CA ARG A 166 0.15 28.74 -12.67
C ARG A 166 -1.02 28.42 -11.72
N HIS A 167 -1.27 27.13 -11.47
CA HIS A 167 -2.32 26.73 -10.52
C HIS A 167 -1.92 27.09 -9.09
N ALA A 168 -0.65 26.88 -8.69
CA ALA A 168 -0.14 27.30 -7.39
C ALA A 168 -0.32 28.81 -7.14
N LEU A 169 -0.05 29.65 -8.15
CA LEU A 169 -0.28 31.08 -8.07
C LEU A 169 -1.76 31.43 -7.88
N LYS A 170 -2.66 30.75 -8.59
CA LYS A 170 -4.12 30.94 -8.42
C LYS A 170 -4.54 30.63 -6.99
N LEU A 171 -4.16 29.46 -6.46
CA LEU A 171 -4.45 29.04 -5.09
C LEU A 171 -3.89 30.02 -4.06
N THR A 172 -2.69 30.56 -4.30
CA THR A 172 -2.07 31.57 -3.44
C THR A 172 -2.83 32.89 -3.45
N ASN A 173 -3.37 33.31 -4.61
CA ASN A 173 -4.23 34.48 -4.69
C ASN A 173 -5.56 34.25 -3.96
N ASP A 174 -6.15 33.06 -4.08
CA ASP A 174 -7.38 32.70 -3.34
C ASP A 174 -7.14 32.70 -1.83
N LEU A 175 -5.96 32.27 -1.39
CA LEU A 175 -5.54 32.36 0.01
C LEU A 175 -5.40 33.82 0.46
N LEU A 176 -4.72 34.67 -0.32
CA LEU A 176 -4.55 36.09 0.00
C LEU A 176 -5.86 36.88 -0.01
N ALA A 177 -6.86 36.42 -0.78
CA ALA A 177 -8.21 36.99 -0.74
C ALA A 177 -8.92 36.68 0.59
N ALA A 178 -8.66 35.51 1.18
CA ALA A 178 -9.21 35.14 2.49
C ALA A 178 -8.44 35.77 3.66
N VAL A 179 -7.10 35.77 3.58
CA VAL A 179 -6.20 36.30 4.61
C VAL A 179 -5.13 37.17 3.94
N PRO A 180 -5.36 38.49 3.81
CA PRO A 180 -4.40 39.39 3.18
C PRO A 180 -3.06 39.49 3.93
N ASP A 181 -3.08 39.40 5.26
CA ASP A 181 -1.89 39.45 6.14
C ASP A 181 -1.35 38.05 6.47
N HIS A 182 -1.24 37.20 5.45
CA HIS A 182 -0.69 35.86 5.63
C HIS A 182 0.85 35.92 5.62
N PRO A 183 1.57 35.32 6.59
CA PRO A 183 3.02 35.50 6.73
C PRO A 183 3.84 34.99 5.54
N ARG A 184 3.36 33.93 4.86
CA ARG A 184 4.12 33.24 3.78
C ARG A 184 3.61 33.52 2.37
N ALA A 185 2.32 33.84 2.23
CA ALA A 185 1.68 33.84 0.91
C ALA A 185 2.12 35.00 -0.01
N PRO A 186 2.36 36.23 0.48
CA PRO A 186 2.89 37.31 -0.37
C PRO A 186 4.28 36.97 -0.94
N GLY A 187 5.12 36.30 -0.13
CA GLY A 187 6.43 35.81 -0.57
C GLY A 187 6.31 34.73 -1.64
N ASN A 188 5.48 33.71 -1.39
CA ASN A 188 5.21 32.64 -2.35
C ASN A 188 4.65 33.17 -3.67
N LYS A 189 3.73 34.14 -3.62
CA LYS A 189 3.16 34.79 -4.80
C LYS A 189 4.24 35.40 -5.69
N ARG A 190 5.12 36.22 -5.11
CA ARG A 190 6.25 36.85 -5.85
C ARG A 190 7.16 35.79 -6.45
N TYR A 191 7.44 34.74 -5.68
CA TYR A 191 8.28 33.64 -6.14
C TYR A 191 7.67 32.89 -7.34
N TYR A 192 6.37 32.59 -7.30
CA TYR A 192 5.68 31.93 -8.41
C TYR A 192 5.57 32.82 -9.66
N GLU A 193 5.33 34.13 -9.48
CA GLU A 193 5.32 35.10 -10.59
C GLU A 193 6.69 35.19 -11.29
N ASP A 194 7.78 35.25 -10.51
CA ASP A 194 9.15 35.24 -11.03
C ASP A 194 9.47 33.94 -11.77
N ALA A 195 9.10 32.79 -11.19
CA ALA A 195 9.28 31.48 -11.83
C ALA A 195 8.57 31.39 -13.20
N ILE A 196 7.33 31.89 -13.29
CA ILE A 196 6.60 31.95 -14.57
C ILE A 196 7.33 32.87 -15.56
N SER A 197 7.75 34.06 -15.12
CA SER A 197 8.41 35.03 -16.00
C SER A 197 9.70 34.48 -16.62
N LYS A 198 10.52 33.78 -15.83
CA LYS A 198 11.76 33.12 -16.30
C LYS A 198 11.46 32.05 -17.36
N THR A 199 10.47 31.20 -17.11
CA THR A 199 10.07 30.17 -18.08
C THR A 199 9.60 30.75 -19.41
N GLU A 200 8.88 31.89 -19.39
CA GLU A 200 8.40 32.54 -20.62
C GLU A 200 9.54 33.27 -21.37
N LEU A 201 10.54 33.81 -20.66
CA LEU A 201 11.72 34.44 -21.27
C LEU A 201 12.59 33.43 -22.04
N HIS A 202 12.76 32.21 -21.51
CA HIS A 202 13.49 31.14 -22.19
C HIS A 202 12.82 30.65 -23.48
N LYS A 203 11.54 30.96 -23.72
CA LYS A 203 10.82 30.56 -24.94
C LYS A 203 10.88 31.59 -26.07
N ARG A 204 11.45 32.78 -25.84
CA ARG A 204 11.32 33.92 -26.77
C ARG A 204 12.57 34.24 -27.59
N GLY A 205 13.59 33.38 -27.63
CA GLY A 205 14.81 33.72 -28.36
C GLY A 205 15.82 32.61 -28.63
N ASP A 206 15.41 31.44 -29.12
CA ASP A 206 16.38 30.44 -29.59
C ASP A 206 15.96 29.83 -30.94
N ASP A 207 16.54 30.38 -32.02
CA ASP A 207 16.63 29.77 -33.36
C ASP A 207 17.94 28.95 -33.47
N GLY A 208 18.24 28.16 -32.43
CA GLY A 208 19.39 27.26 -32.37
C GLY A 208 18.96 25.88 -31.93
N ASP A 209 19.18 24.87 -32.77
CA ASP A 209 19.11 23.47 -32.39
C ASP A 209 20.09 23.21 -31.22
N VAL A 210 19.56 23.15 -30.00
CA VAL A 210 20.27 22.69 -28.80
C VAL A 210 19.35 21.69 -28.08
N PRO A 211 19.87 20.54 -27.60
CA PRO A 211 19.04 19.42 -27.16
C PRO A 211 18.05 19.83 -26.08
N MET A 212 16.82 19.34 -26.23
CA MET A 212 15.70 19.54 -25.32
C MET A 212 16.08 19.13 -23.90
N ASP A 213 16.43 20.10 -23.06
CA ASP A 213 16.58 19.87 -21.63
C ASP A 213 15.19 19.59 -21.04
N GLU A 214 15.06 18.38 -20.51
CA GLU A 214 13.89 17.75 -19.88
C GLU A 214 13.41 18.45 -18.59
N ALA A 215 13.57 19.77 -18.46
CA ALA A 215 13.24 20.51 -17.23
C ALA A 215 11.77 20.98 -17.15
N ALA A 216 10.94 20.66 -18.14
CA ALA A 216 9.52 21.04 -18.19
C ALA A 216 8.58 19.85 -18.46
N VAL A 217 9.05 18.61 -18.33
CA VAL A 217 8.15 17.51 -17.97
C VAL A 217 7.92 17.70 -16.49
N GLY A 218 6.85 18.44 -16.13
CA GLY A 218 6.34 18.42 -14.76
C GLY A 218 6.38 16.97 -14.31
N LYS A 219 6.89 16.71 -13.10
CA LYS A 219 6.95 15.37 -12.51
C LYS A 219 5.53 14.82 -12.50
N LYS A 220 5.05 14.34 -13.65
CA LYS A 220 4.00 13.36 -13.77
C LYS A 220 4.57 12.30 -12.88
N HIS A 221 3.90 12.05 -11.77
CA HIS A 221 4.13 10.84 -11.03
C HIS A 221 4.12 9.75 -12.09
N HIS A 222 5.30 9.28 -12.49
CA HIS A 222 5.42 8.02 -13.18
C HIS A 222 5.00 7.08 -12.07
N GLY A 223 3.68 6.85 -11.98
CA GLY A 223 3.18 5.61 -11.41
C GLY A 223 4.11 4.55 -11.97
N PRO A 224 4.66 3.70 -11.09
CA PRO A 224 5.87 2.94 -11.37
C PRO A 224 5.82 2.41 -12.79
N ASP A 225 6.87 2.68 -13.58
CA ASP A 225 6.90 2.34 -15.01
C ASP A 225 6.23 1.00 -15.21
N ALA A 226 5.33 0.88 -16.18
CA ALA A 226 4.51 -0.32 -16.31
C ALA A 226 5.35 -1.62 -16.39
N ASP A 227 6.62 -1.47 -16.80
CA ASP A 227 7.64 -2.51 -16.92
C ASP A 227 8.61 -2.59 -15.73
N SER A 228 8.56 -1.64 -14.78
CA SER A 228 9.27 -1.75 -13.50
C SER A 228 8.72 -2.91 -12.67
N GLU A 229 9.56 -3.49 -11.81
CA GLU A 229 9.13 -4.56 -10.89
C GLU A 229 7.92 -4.14 -10.05
N ARG A 230 7.90 -2.88 -9.60
CA ARG A 230 6.78 -2.32 -8.82
C ARG A 230 5.51 -2.21 -9.67
N GLY A 231 5.61 -1.74 -10.91
CA GLY A 231 4.47 -1.65 -11.84
C GLY A 231 3.87 -3.02 -12.16
N ILE A 232 4.72 -4.01 -12.43
CA ILE A 232 4.31 -5.41 -12.65
C ILE A 232 3.63 -5.96 -11.40
N TYR A 233 4.19 -5.72 -10.21
CA TYR A 233 3.62 -6.15 -8.94
C TYR A 233 2.21 -5.58 -8.71
N GLU A 234 2.02 -4.27 -8.90
CA GLU A 234 0.73 -3.62 -8.70
C GLU A 234 -0.33 -4.14 -9.69
N ARG A 235 0.05 -4.35 -10.95
CA ARG A 235 -0.80 -4.97 -11.98
C ARG A 235 -1.22 -6.40 -11.60
N LEU A 236 -0.32 -7.18 -11.01
CA LEU A 236 -0.63 -8.54 -10.51
C LEU A 236 -1.65 -8.49 -9.36
N CYS A 237 -1.51 -7.54 -8.42
CA CYS A 237 -2.48 -7.36 -7.34
C CYS A 237 -3.87 -6.95 -7.84
N ARG A 238 -3.95 -6.21 -8.95
CA ARG A 238 -5.23 -5.91 -9.64
C ARG A 238 -5.81 -7.10 -10.41
N GLY A 239 -5.11 -8.23 -10.47
CA GLY A 239 -5.54 -9.41 -11.22
C GLY A 239 -5.40 -9.26 -12.74
N GLU A 240 -4.61 -8.29 -13.23
CA GLU A 240 -4.39 -8.11 -14.66
C GLU A 240 -3.85 -9.40 -15.29
N LYS A 241 -4.31 -9.68 -16.52
CA LYS A 241 -3.83 -10.84 -17.27
C LYS A 241 -2.50 -10.48 -17.89
N PHE A 242 -1.48 -11.27 -17.56
CA PHE A 242 -0.19 -11.22 -18.22
C PHE A 242 -0.16 -12.31 -19.29
N PRO A 243 0.48 -12.05 -20.44
CA PRO A 243 0.78 -13.11 -21.38
C PRO A 243 1.56 -14.20 -20.62
N PRO A 244 1.19 -15.48 -20.79
CA PRO A 244 1.91 -16.54 -20.12
C PRO A 244 3.36 -16.53 -20.60
N LEU A 245 4.31 -16.45 -19.65
CA LEU A 245 5.74 -16.37 -19.96
C LEU A 245 6.25 -17.62 -20.71
N TYR A 246 5.52 -18.73 -20.59
CA TYR A 246 5.78 -19.99 -21.26
C TYR A 246 4.47 -20.58 -21.78
N LYS A 247 4.54 -21.40 -22.82
CA LYS A 247 3.35 -22.11 -23.31
C LYS A 247 2.99 -23.18 -22.29
N ASP A 248 1.70 -23.38 -22.00
CA ASP A 248 1.25 -24.41 -21.04
C ASP A 248 1.78 -25.81 -21.38
N LYS A 249 2.19 -26.06 -22.62
CA LYS A 249 2.84 -27.30 -23.09
C LYS A 249 4.20 -27.58 -22.45
N ASP A 250 4.87 -26.57 -21.90
CA ASP A 250 6.19 -26.68 -21.26
C ASP A 250 6.08 -27.01 -19.76
N LEU A 251 4.88 -26.90 -19.18
CA LEU A 251 4.61 -27.22 -17.78
C LEU A 251 4.36 -28.73 -17.67
N THR A 252 5.20 -29.41 -16.88
CA THR A 252 5.15 -30.87 -16.73
C THR A 252 5.06 -31.25 -15.26
N CYS A 253 4.22 -32.23 -14.94
CA CYS A 253 4.24 -32.94 -13.67
C CYS A 253 5.07 -34.21 -13.80
N GLN A 254 5.97 -34.46 -12.86
CA GLN A 254 6.83 -35.64 -12.87
C GLN A 254 7.11 -36.15 -11.47
N TYR A 255 7.36 -37.45 -11.38
CA TYR A 255 7.84 -38.09 -10.16
C TYR A 255 9.37 -38.01 -10.11
N ARG A 256 9.88 -37.35 -9.07
CA ARG A 256 11.32 -37.17 -8.83
C ARG A 256 11.80 -38.07 -7.72
N THR A 257 12.81 -38.87 -8.02
CA THR A 257 13.51 -39.72 -7.04
C THR A 257 14.85 -39.13 -6.61
N ASN A 258 15.46 -38.28 -7.43
CA ASN A 258 16.75 -37.63 -7.22
C ASN A 258 17.87 -38.57 -6.70
N GLY A 259 17.83 -39.85 -7.10
CA GLY A 259 18.81 -40.86 -6.67
C GLY A 259 18.75 -41.25 -5.19
N SER A 260 17.76 -40.77 -4.42
CA SER A 260 17.57 -41.14 -3.02
C SER A 260 16.89 -42.52 -2.91
N PRO A 261 17.45 -43.47 -2.13
CA PRO A 261 16.81 -44.77 -1.86
C PRO A 261 15.40 -44.64 -1.31
N PHE A 262 15.11 -43.60 -0.52
CA PHE A 262 13.79 -43.37 0.07
C PHE A 262 12.77 -42.94 -0.99
N LEU A 263 13.16 -42.02 -1.88
CA LEU A 263 12.28 -41.52 -2.93
C LEU A 263 12.09 -42.52 -4.09
N LEU A 264 12.81 -43.64 -4.11
CA LEU A 264 12.50 -44.75 -5.01
C LEU A 264 11.18 -45.45 -4.64
N LEU A 265 10.89 -45.55 -3.33
CA LEU A 265 9.64 -46.14 -2.82
C LEU A 265 8.50 -45.13 -2.82
N GLN A 266 8.80 -43.86 -2.52
CA GLN A 266 7.83 -42.77 -2.52
C GLN A 266 8.38 -41.56 -3.30
N PRO A 267 8.23 -41.56 -4.64
CA PRO A 267 8.74 -40.46 -5.47
C PRO A 267 8.06 -39.14 -5.13
N ALA A 268 8.84 -38.07 -5.08
CA ALA A 268 8.32 -36.73 -4.85
C ALA A 268 7.51 -36.27 -6.07
N LYS A 269 6.29 -35.78 -5.84
CA LYS A 269 5.42 -35.23 -6.89
C LYS A 269 5.89 -33.81 -7.20
N GLU A 270 6.57 -33.63 -8.33
CA GLU A 270 7.13 -32.35 -8.76
C GLU A 270 6.30 -31.77 -9.91
N GLU A 271 5.83 -30.53 -9.77
CA GLU A 271 5.21 -29.73 -10.82
C GLU A 271 6.16 -28.60 -11.22
N VAL A 272 6.51 -28.52 -12.50
CA VAL A 272 7.38 -27.45 -13.01
C VAL A 272 6.53 -26.22 -13.34
N MET A 273 6.72 -25.15 -12.57
CA MET A 273 6.02 -23.87 -12.76
C MET A 273 6.76 -22.92 -13.69
N PHE A 274 8.09 -22.93 -13.62
CA PHE A 274 8.96 -22.20 -14.55
C PHE A 274 10.11 -23.10 -14.99
N PRO A 275 10.38 -23.23 -16.29
CA PRO A 275 11.53 -23.99 -16.77
C PRO A 275 12.85 -23.24 -16.59
N LYS A 276 12.86 -21.91 -16.74
CA LYS A 276 14.05 -21.04 -16.61
C LYS A 276 13.67 -19.67 -16.01
N PRO A 277 14.20 -19.28 -14.83
CA PRO A 277 14.88 -20.14 -13.87
C PRO A 277 13.95 -21.28 -13.43
N ARG A 278 14.52 -22.42 -13.05
CA ARG A 278 13.73 -23.61 -12.74
C ARG A 278 12.99 -23.42 -11.40
N ILE A 279 11.68 -23.14 -11.45
CA ILE A 279 10.80 -23.04 -10.27
C ILE A 279 9.85 -24.24 -10.29
N VAL A 280 9.83 -24.99 -9.19
CA VAL A 280 9.02 -26.20 -9.05
C VAL A 280 8.23 -26.16 -7.76
N ILE A 281 7.03 -26.76 -7.79
CA ILE A 281 6.20 -27.00 -6.61
C ILE A 281 6.21 -28.49 -6.33
N TYR A 282 6.47 -28.87 -5.08
CA TYR A 282 6.33 -30.24 -4.64
C TYR A 282 4.99 -30.42 -3.94
N HIS A 283 4.21 -31.41 -4.39
CA HIS A 283 2.91 -31.75 -3.83
C HIS A 283 3.04 -32.87 -2.80
N ASP A 284 2.16 -32.84 -1.79
CA ASP A 284 2.03 -33.87 -0.76
C ASP A 284 3.34 -34.20 -0.01
N VAL A 285 4.20 -33.20 0.18
CA VAL A 285 5.46 -33.36 0.94
C VAL A 285 5.20 -33.49 2.45
N MET A 286 4.13 -32.86 2.93
CA MET A 286 3.76 -32.82 4.34
C MET A 286 2.25 -33.04 4.51
N SER A 287 1.88 -33.75 5.56
CA SER A 287 0.48 -33.92 5.95
C SER A 287 -0.12 -32.61 6.47
N LYS A 288 -1.46 -32.51 6.50
CA LYS A 288 -2.15 -31.36 7.07
C LYS A 288 -1.74 -31.09 8.52
N HIS A 289 -1.62 -32.15 9.32
CA HIS A 289 -1.20 -32.03 10.71
C HIS A 289 0.21 -31.43 10.86
N GLU A 290 1.18 -31.93 10.08
CA GLU A 290 2.55 -31.38 10.11
C GLU A 290 2.59 -29.94 9.62
N MET A 291 1.80 -29.60 8.59
CA MET A 291 1.66 -28.21 8.14
C MET A 291 1.15 -27.30 9.25
N ASP A 292 0.17 -27.76 10.03
CA ASP A 292 -0.39 -26.97 11.14
C ASP A 292 0.60 -26.83 12.30
N VAL A 293 1.38 -27.87 12.60
CA VAL A 293 2.50 -27.80 13.57
C VAL A 293 3.56 -26.79 13.12
N VAL A 294 3.94 -26.78 11.84
CA VAL A 294 4.90 -25.80 11.30
C VAL A 294 4.33 -24.38 11.39
N LYS A 295 3.06 -24.18 11.05
CA LYS A 295 2.40 -22.88 11.19
C LYS A 295 2.42 -22.40 12.64
N ALA A 296 2.05 -23.27 13.59
CA ALA A 296 2.06 -22.95 15.02
C ALA A 296 3.48 -22.68 15.57
N SER A 297 4.47 -23.40 15.06
CA SER A 297 5.88 -23.18 15.43
C SER A 297 6.45 -21.88 14.84
N GLY A 298 5.90 -21.42 13.71
CA GLY A 298 6.24 -20.16 13.07
C GLY A 298 5.63 -18.94 13.76
N THR A 299 4.36 -19.02 14.17
CA THR A 299 3.67 -17.92 14.86
C THR A 299 4.29 -17.62 16.23
N THR A 300 4.63 -18.65 16.99
CA THR A 300 5.27 -18.50 18.32
C THR A 300 6.68 -17.87 18.27
N LYS A 301 7.37 -17.94 17.12
CA LYS A 301 8.66 -17.25 16.91
C LYS A 301 8.50 -15.84 16.33
N ALA A 302 7.44 -15.57 15.56
CA ALA A 302 7.11 -14.23 15.10
C ALA A 302 6.71 -13.33 16.29
N GLU A 303 5.85 -13.82 17.19
CA GLU A 303 5.46 -13.10 18.41
C GLU A 303 6.66 -12.83 19.35
N LYS A 304 7.59 -13.80 19.47
CA LYS A 304 8.83 -13.62 20.24
C LYS A 304 9.87 -12.74 19.53
N GLY A 305 9.82 -12.65 18.21
CA GLY A 305 10.67 -11.79 17.38
C GLY A 305 10.21 -10.33 17.38
N ASP A 306 8.89 -10.09 17.40
CA ASP A 306 8.30 -8.75 17.49
C ASP A 306 8.48 -8.15 18.89
N SER A 307 8.57 -9.00 19.93
CA SER A 307 8.96 -8.60 21.28
C SER A 307 10.41 -8.09 21.38
N ALA A 308 11.28 -8.44 20.43
CA ALA A 308 12.71 -8.15 20.45
C ALA A 308 13.20 -7.27 19.28
N LYS A 309 12.30 -6.81 18.39
CA LYS A 309 12.61 -5.94 17.25
C LYS A 309 11.95 -4.56 17.29
N LEU A 310 11.34 -4.18 18.41
CA LEU A 310 10.91 -2.79 18.64
C LEU A 310 12.11 -1.89 19.03
N GLN A 311 13.17 -1.97 18.25
CA GLN A 311 14.33 -1.08 18.20
C GLN A 311 15.15 -1.57 16.99
N VAL A 312 15.60 -0.63 16.17
CA VAL A 312 16.26 -0.79 14.86
C VAL A 312 15.27 -0.77 13.68
N GLY A 313 15.09 0.44 13.16
CA GLY A 313 14.49 0.70 11.86
C GLY A 313 15.18 -0.09 10.76
N GLY A 314 14.37 -0.53 9.80
CA GLY A 314 14.82 -1.35 8.69
C GLY A 314 13.69 -1.60 7.71
N ALA A 315 13.44 -0.62 6.85
CA ALA A 315 12.70 -0.80 5.61
C ALA A 315 13.32 -1.97 4.82
N GLY A 316 12.62 -3.11 4.74
CA GLY A 316 13.12 -4.26 3.99
C GLY A 316 12.33 -5.56 4.12
N GLY A 317 11.56 -5.76 5.20
CA GLY A 317 10.86 -7.03 5.45
C GLY A 317 9.52 -7.23 4.72
N GLY A 318 8.83 -6.16 4.33
CA GLY A 318 7.45 -6.23 3.81
C GLY A 318 7.30 -6.75 2.37
N LYS A 319 8.39 -6.75 1.58
CA LYS A 319 8.30 -7.07 0.14
C LYS A 319 7.96 -8.54 -0.15
N LEU A 320 8.35 -9.49 0.71
CA LEU A 320 8.14 -10.93 0.46
C LEU A 320 6.74 -11.43 0.86
N GLN A 321 6.17 -10.93 1.96
CA GLN A 321 4.83 -11.35 2.40
C GLN A 321 3.72 -10.76 1.52
N ASP A 322 3.90 -9.53 1.04
CA ASP A 322 2.94 -8.87 0.15
C ASP A 322 2.94 -9.47 -1.27
N GLN A 323 4.07 -10.01 -1.73
CA GLN A 323 4.14 -10.80 -2.99
C GLN A 323 3.34 -12.09 -2.90
N GLN A 324 3.36 -12.76 -1.76
CA GLN A 324 2.69 -14.06 -1.58
C GLN A 324 1.17 -13.97 -1.52
N LYS A 325 0.61 -12.86 -1.01
CA LYS A 325 -0.84 -12.63 -0.96
C LYS A 325 -1.45 -12.32 -2.34
N CYS A 326 -0.81 -11.46 -3.15
CA CYS A 326 -1.32 -11.16 -4.50
C CYS A 326 -1.19 -12.34 -5.47
N LEU A 327 -0.15 -13.18 -5.33
CA LEU A 327 -0.01 -14.42 -6.12
C LEU A 327 -1.08 -15.48 -5.81
N ALA A 328 -1.71 -15.43 -4.63
CA ALA A 328 -2.71 -16.41 -4.21
C ALA A 328 -4.06 -16.27 -4.94
N GLN A 329 -4.37 -15.10 -5.51
CA GLN A 329 -5.66 -14.81 -6.15
C GLN A 329 -5.83 -15.40 -7.56
N LYS A 330 -4.76 -15.99 -8.12
CA LYS A 330 -4.81 -16.82 -9.34
C LYS A 330 -4.74 -18.32 -9.04
N ARG A 331 -5.22 -18.77 -7.88
CA ARG A 331 -5.51 -20.18 -7.64
C ARG A 331 -6.89 -20.56 -8.19
N GLY A 332 -7.03 -20.43 -9.51
CA GLY A 332 -7.91 -21.37 -10.22
C GLY A 332 -7.25 -22.73 -10.04
N ALA A 333 -7.90 -23.63 -9.32
CA ALA A 333 -7.48 -25.01 -9.18
C ALA A 333 -7.37 -25.64 -10.57
N ARG A 334 -6.21 -25.52 -11.20
CA ARG A 334 -5.78 -26.46 -12.23
C ARG A 334 -5.43 -27.70 -11.44
N ASN A 335 -6.46 -28.51 -11.19
CA ASN A 335 -6.28 -29.89 -10.78
C ASN A 335 -5.42 -30.51 -11.89
N CYS A 336 -4.11 -30.60 -11.68
CA CYS A 336 -3.36 -31.64 -12.34
C CYS A 336 -4.03 -32.93 -11.87
N SER A 337 -4.68 -33.61 -12.82
CA SER A 337 -5.20 -34.95 -12.60
C SER A 337 -4.13 -35.76 -11.87
N PRO A 338 -4.52 -36.66 -10.95
CA PRO A 338 -3.56 -37.59 -10.34
C PRO A 338 -2.71 -38.15 -11.46
N CYS A 339 -1.38 -38.14 -11.31
CA CYS A 339 -0.50 -38.83 -12.25
C CYS A 339 -0.95 -40.28 -12.31
N ASP A 340 -1.85 -40.59 -13.24
CA ASP A 340 -2.48 -41.88 -13.36
C ASP A 340 -1.42 -42.80 -13.98
N PRO A 341 -0.98 -43.85 -13.28
CA PRO A 341 0.04 -44.76 -13.80
C PRO A 341 -0.37 -45.47 -15.11
N LYS A 342 -1.61 -45.25 -15.58
CA LYS A 342 -2.16 -45.85 -16.80
C LYS A 342 -1.90 -45.04 -18.09
N ASN A 343 -1.49 -43.77 -18.04
CA ASN A 343 -1.19 -43.01 -19.27
C ASN A 343 0.31 -43.05 -19.61
N ARG A 344 0.81 -44.25 -19.93
CA ARG A 344 2.13 -44.47 -20.53
C ARG A 344 2.12 -44.01 -21.99
N THR A 345 2.25 -42.72 -22.24
CA THR A 345 2.71 -42.23 -23.53
C THR A 345 3.83 -41.22 -23.30
N HIS A 346 5.02 -41.58 -23.78
CA HIS A 346 6.31 -40.88 -23.66
C HIS A 346 7.21 -41.25 -22.47
N HIS A 347 7.41 -42.55 -22.23
CA HIS A 347 8.72 -43.02 -21.78
C HIS A 347 9.69 -43.02 -22.98
N ARG A 348 10.58 -42.02 -23.07
CA ARG A 348 11.83 -42.17 -23.85
C ARG A 348 12.76 -43.09 -23.05
N ALA A 349 12.78 -44.36 -23.44
CA ALA A 349 13.75 -45.33 -22.95
C ALA A 349 15.15 -44.96 -23.45
N PHE A 350 16.06 -44.62 -22.52
CA PHE A 350 17.49 -44.66 -22.79
C PHE A 350 17.97 -46.11 -22.64
N GLY A 351 18.00 -46.84 -23.77
CA GLY A 351 18.56 -48.17 -23.85
C GLY A 351 20.09 -48.14 -23.74
N ARG A 352 20.63 -48.78 -22.69
CA ARG A 352 22.05 -49.13 -22.57
C ARG A 352 22.40 -50.21 -23.61
N HIS A 353 23.28 -49.89 -24.55
CA HIS A 353 23.96 -50.90 -25.37
C HIS A 353 25.05 -51.59 -24.53
N ARG A 354 24.82 -52.83 -24.11
CA ARG A 354 25.88 -53.80 -23.79
C ARG A 354 25.94 -54.79 -24.95
N ARG A 355 27.02 -54.77 -25.72
CA ARG A 355 27.37 -55.81 -26.69
C ARG A 355 27.86 -57.04 -25.91
N GLY A 356 27.17 -58.16 -26.07
CA GLY A 356 27.62 -59.49 -25.66
C GLY A 356 27.94 -60.31 -26.90
N ILE A 357 29.15 -60.86 -26.93
CA ILE A 357 29.68 -61.80 -27.91
C ILE A 357 29.07 -63.18 -27.65
N ALA A 358 28.69 -63.91 -28.70
CA ALA A 358 28.53 -65.37 -28.65
C ALA A 358 28.84 -66.00 -30.02
N SER A 359 29.54 -67.13 -29.94
CA SER A 359 30.29 -67.84 -30.98
C SER A 359 29.52 -68.32 -32.21
N ARG A 360 30.22 -68.37 -33.34
CA ARG A 360 30.50 -69.58 -34.11
C ARG A 360 31.93 -69.55 -34.60
#